data_AF-A0A6F9E2Z6-F1
#
_entry.id   AF-A0A6F9E2Z6-F1
#
_cell.length_a   1.000
_cell.length_b   1.000
_cell.length_c   1.000
_cell.angle_alpha   90.00
_cell.angle_beta   90.00
_cell.angle_gamma   90.00
#
_symmetry.space_group_name_H-M   'P 1'
#
loop_
_entity.id
_entity.type
_entity.pdbx_description
1 polymer ?
#
loop_
_entity_poly.entity_id
_entity_poly.type
_entity_poly.pdbx_seq_one_letter_code
_entity_poly.pdbx_strand_id
1 'polypeptide(L)'
;MRQTIRQKSLPLNREKWRQIVEVAEAYSRQKDAFLVEYAQVKSLKDLGYKRRIRDERVAAGFVSPFGLQARQWKLALEDALWTLERQWEAAIAEVRDRLHRNGGLTPKERDYAFWLLDKFGDRPRDWRKIEAIFRDEDLAGKKTELEPAGRKKVRHGLKRLFRRVLGKRPRVRKAQSFVVDQQMYRVFMVGNRQYVAVMGLSPGKRIVIPLSGIHKRGAICGWFCCRTNRRWKFT
;
A
#
# COMPACT_ATOMS: atom_id res chain seq x y z
N MET A 1 -10.37 -0.55 -22.90
CA MET A 1 -9.78 -1.34 -21.79
C MET A 1 -8.26 -1.37 -21.94
N ARG A 2 -7.48 -0.96 -20.93
CA ARG A 2 -6.01 -1.15 -20.93
C ARG A 2 -5.71 -2.55 -20.39
N GLN A 3 -5.18 -3.43 -21.23
CA GLN A 3 -4.82 -4.80 -20.85
C GLN A 3 -3.42 -4.82 -20.22
N THR A 4 -3.31 -5.41 -19.03
CA THR A 4 -2.06 -5.67 -18.31
C THR A 4 -1.35 -6.85 -18.99
N ILE A 5 -0.19 -6.61 -19.62
CA ILE A 5 0.54 -7.63 -20.38
C ILE A 5 1.61 -8.24 -19.50
N ARG A 6 1.44 -9.53 -19.18
CA ARG A 6 2.43 -10.28 -18.40
C ARG A 6 3.55 -10.78 -19.30
N GLN A 7 4.78 -10.33 -19.07
CA GLN A 7 5.93 -10.71 -19.87
C GLN A 7 7.08 -11.25 -19.02
N LYS A 8 7.85 -12.18 -19.56
CA LYS A 8 9.05 -12.74 -18.90
C LYS A 8 10.30 -12.15 -19.52
N SER A 9 11.34 -11.96 -18.70
CA SER A 9 12.68 -11.68 -19.20
C SER A 9 13.34 -12.94 -19.74
N LEU A 10 14.29 -12.76 -20.66
CA LEU A 10 15.32 -13.77 -20.90
C LEU A 10 16.27 -13.84 -19.69
N PRO A 11 17.09 -14.92 -19.58
CA PRO A 11 18.11 -15.01 -18.54
C PRO A 11 19.02 -13.78 -18.58
N LEU A 12 19.17 -13.13 -17.42
CA LEU A 12 20.03 -11.96 -17.28
C LEU A 12 21.47 -12.38 -16.97
N ASN A 13 22.43 -11.56 -17.42
CA ASN A 13 23.81 -11.69 -16.98
C ASN A 13 23.91 -11.41 -15.47
N ARG A 14 25.01 -11.87 -14.84
CA ARG A 14 25.20 -11.73 -13.38
C ARG A 14 25.13 -10.27 -12.92
N GLU A 15 25.68 -9.35 -13.70
CA GLU A 15 25.73 -7.94 -13.37
C GLU A 15 24.35 -7.26 -13.37
N LYS A 16 23.58 -7.40 -14.45
CA LYS A 16 22.21 -6.86 -14.52
C LYS A 16 21.32 -7.49 -13.47
N TRP A 17 21.51 -8.79 -13.20
CA TRP A 17 20.78 -9.47 -12.14
C TRP A 17 21.06 -8.82 -10.78
N ARG A 18 22.33 -8.59 -10.44
CA ARG A 18 22.74 -7.91 -9.21
C ARG A 18 22.08 -6.54 -9.07
N GLN A 19 22.17 -5.70 -10.12
CA GLN A 19 21.60 -4.35 -10.10
C GLN A 19 20.08 -4.34 -9.86
N ILE A 20 19.34 -5.30 -10.41
CA ILE A 20 17.90 -5.38 -10.19
C ILE A 20 17.59 -5.84 -8.76
N VAL A 21 18.36 -6.80 -8.23
CA VAL A 21 18.22 -7.25 -6.85
C VAL A 21 18.49 -6.10 -5.88
N GLU A 22 19.54 -5.31 -6.11
CA GLU A 22 19.84 -4.11 -5.31
C GLU A 22 18.68 -3.10 -5.29
N VAL A 23 18.07 -2.83 -6.45
CA VAL A 23 16.88 -1.97 -6.53
C VAL A 23 15.72 -2.57 -5.74
N ALA A 24 15.45 -3.86 -5.89
CA ALA A 24 14.36 -4.55 -5.18
C ALA A 24 14.57 -4.56 -3.66
N GLU A 25 15.81 -4.74 -3.20
CA GLU A 25 16.19 -4.68 -1.79
C GLU A 25 16.04 -3.27 -1.21
N ALA A 26 16.59 -2.26 -1.89
CA ALA A 26 16.46 -0.87 -1.48
C ALA A 26 14.98 -0.45 -1.41
N TYR A 27 14.19 -0.79 -2.43
CA TYR A 27 12.75 -0.53 -2.47
C TYR A 27 12.02 -1.20 -1.30
N SER A 28 12.33 -2.47 -1.03
CA SER A 28 11.71 -3.24 0.03
C SER A 28 12.04 -2.71 1.41
N ARG A 29 13.29 -2.31 1.67
CA ARG A 29 13.72 -1.68 2.92
C ARG A 29 13.03 -0.33 3.12
N GLN A 30 12.94 0.49 2.08
CA GLN A 30 12.24 1.76 2.15
C GLN A 30 10.75 1.59 2.42
N LYS A 31 10.10 0.66 1.71
CA LYS A 31 8.69 0.32 1.95
C LYS A 31 8.49 -0.14 3.39
N ASP A 32 9.36 -1.02 3.89
CA ASP A 32 9.27 -1.51 5.27
C ASP A 32 9.46 -0.41 6.31
N ALA A 33 10.40 0.51 6.09
CA ALA A 33 10.58 1.68 6.95
C ALA A 33 9.30 2.54 7.01
N PHE A 34 8.66 2.81 5.87
CA PHE A 34 7.38 3.52 5.83
C PHE A 34 6.25 2.72 6.49
N LEU A 35 6.20 1.40 6.33
CA LEU A 35 5.21 0.57 7.03
C LEU A 35 5.37 0.70 8.55
N VAL A 36 6.59 0.66 9.07
CA VAL A 36 6.85 0.81 10.51
C VAL A 36 6.44 2.18 11.01
N GLU A 37 6.77 3.23 10.25
CA GLU A 37 6.46 4.62 10.58
C GLU A 37 4.96 4.89 10.63
N TYR A 38 4.23 4.48 9.58
CA TYR A 38 2.80 4.78 9.41
C TYR A 38 1.85 3.71 9.98
N ALA A 39 2.35 2.59 10.53
CA ALA A 39 1.50 1.56 11.15
C ALA A 39 0.89 1.97 12.51
N GLN A 40 1.18 3.17 13.00
CA GLN A 40 0.66 3.66 14.26
C GLN A 40 -0.78 4.16 14.10
N VAL A 41 -1.61 3.98 15.14
CA VAL A 41 -3.00 4.44 15.15
C VAL A 41 -3.09 5.95 14.91
N LYS A 42 -2.13 6.73 15.41
CA LYS A 42 -2.06 8.19 15.21
C LYS A 42 -1.89 8.63 13.75
N SER A 43 -1.41 7.72 12.91
CA SER A 43 -1.16 7.94 11.48
C SER A 43 -2.36 7.56 10.62
N LEU A 44 -3.46 7.06 11.22
CA LEU A 44 -4.68 6.68 10.51
C LEU A 44 -5.29 7.86 9.76
N LYS A 45 -5.38 9.03 10.40
CA LYS A 45 -5.87 10.27 9.77
C LYS A 45 -5.17 10.59 8.46
N ASP A 46 -3.89 10.20 8.33
CA ASP A 46 -3.07 10.52 7.18
C ASP A 46 -3.27 9.51 6.02
N LEU A 47 -3.79 8.30 6.29
CA LEU A 47 -4.07 7.28 5.26
C LEU A 47 -5.05 7.79 4.19
N GLY A 48 -5.97 8.68 4.55
CA GLY A 48 -6.91 9.32 3.62
C GLY A 48 -6.26 10.39 2.72
N TYR A 49 -5.09 10.92 3.11
CA TYR A 49 -4.43 12.07 2.48
C TYR A 49 -3.03 11.73 1.97
N LYS A 50 -2.87 10.59 1.29
CA LYS A 50 -1.57 10.08 0.81
C LYS A 50 -0.75 11.10 0.00
N ARG A 51 -1.42 11.89 -0.85
CA ARG A 51 -0.78 12.96 -1.62
C ARG A 51 -0.17 14.03 -0.72
N ARG A 52 -0.88 14.43 0.35
CA ARG A 52 -0.40 15.41 1.32
C ARG A 52 0.88 14.93 2.01
N ILE A 53 0.90 13.68 2.49
CA ILE A 53 2.10 13.07 3.10
C ILE A 53 3.30 13.12 2.15
N ARG A 54 3.07 12.77 0.89
CA ARG A 54 4.10 12.79 -0.14
C ARG A 54 4.64 14.20 -0.36
N ASP A 55 3.75 15.18 -0.46
CA ASP A 55 4.12 16.56 -0.75
C ASP A 55 4.83 17.22 0.47
N GLU A 56 4.39 16.91 1.69
CA GLU A 56 5.09 17.27 2.95
C GLU A 56 6.52 16.73 2.97
N ARG A 57 6.75 15.48 2.54
CA ARG A 57 8.09 14.89 2.46
C ARG A 57 8.96 15.53 1.39
N VAL A 58 8.36 15.90 0.26
CA VAL A 58 9.08 16.63 -0.80
C VAL A 58 9.50 18.01 -0.29
N ALA A 59 8.60 18.74 0.38
CA ALA A 59 8.90 20.03 0.98
C ALA A 59 10.00 19.94 2.05
N ALA A 60 10.02 18.85 2.83
CA ALA A 60 11.08 18.56 3.80
C ALA A 60 12.41 18.10 3.17
N GLY A 61 12.53 18.03 1.84
CA GLY A 61 13.76 17.62 1.17
C GLY A 61 14.13 16.16 1.40
N PHE A 62 13.14 15.27 1.60
CA PHE A 62 13.40 13.88 1.97
C PHE A 62 14.25 13.14 0.92
N VAL A 63 15.35 12.56 1.39
CA VAL A 63 16.22 11.65 0.63
C VAL A 63 16.14 10.26 1.24
N SER A 64 16.00 9.23 0.39
CA SER A 64 15.95 7.85 0.87
C SER A 64 17.32 7.44 1.44
N PRO A 65 17.39 6.94 2.68
CA PRO A 65 18.64 6.41 3.25
C PRO A 65 19.13 5.15 2.54
N PHE A 66 18.30 4.53 1.69
CA PHE A 66 18.62 3.31 0.94
C PHE A 66 19.07 3.58 -0.50
N GLY A 67 19.33 4.85 -0.86
CA GLY A 67 19.83 5.22 -2.19
C GLY A 67 18.78 5.20 -3.31
N LEU A 68 17.49 5.14 -2.96
CA LEU A 68 16.42 5.24 -3.96
C LEU A 68 16.30 6.65 -4.50
N GLN A 69 16.08 6.74 -5.81
CA GLN A 69 15.79 8.01 -6.47
C GLN A 69 14.44 8.57 -6.03
N ALA A 70 14.23 9.87 -6.24
CA ALA A 70 13.05 10.60 -5.77
C ALA A 70 11.73 9.94 -6.18
N ARG A 71 11.65 9.45 -7.41
CA ARG A 71 10.45 8.80 -7.94
C ARG A 71 10.20 7.41 -7.35
N GLN A 72 11.28 6.65 -7.11
CA GLN A 72 11.21 5.32 -6.53
C GLN A 72 10.70 5.35 -5.09
N TRP A 73 11.24 6.24 -4.23
CA TRP A 73 10.79 6.30 -2.84
C TRP A 73 9.35 6.82 -2.73
N LYS A 74 8.90 7.71 -3.62
CA LYS A 74 7.49 8.16 -3.67
C LYS A 74 6.54 6.99 -3.95
N LEU A 75 6.89 6.12 -4.90
CA LEU A 75 6.12 4.90 -5.15
C LEU A 75 6.18 3.92 -3.98
N ALA A 76 7.32 3.80 -3.29
CA ALA A 76 7.44 2.97 -2.09
C ALA A 76 6.54 3.48 -0.95
N LEU A 77 6.45 4.80 -0.77
CA LEU A 77 5.55 5.43 0.19
C LEU A 77 4.09 5.14 -0.15
N GLU A 78 3.68 5.39 -1.39
CA GLU A 78 2.30 5.13 -1.82
C GLU A 78 1.94 3.64 -1.63
N ASP A 79 2.82 2.71 -2.02
CA ASP A 79 2.60 1.27 -1.85
C ASP A 79 2.53 0.85 -0.37
N ALA A 80 3.35 1.43 0.51
CA ALA A 80 3.26 1.22 1.95
C ALA A 80 1.90 1.68 2.51
N LEU A 81 1.47 2.90 2.16
CA LEU A 81 0.20 3.47 2.61
C LEU A 81 -1.01 2.67 2.08
N TRP A 82 -0.98 2.22 0.83
CA TRP A 82 -1.99 1.31 0.27
C TRP A 82 -2.04 -0.03 0.99
N THR A 83 -0.88 -0.58 1.37
CA THR A 83 -0.81 -1.84 2.12
C THR A 83 -1.48 -1.70 3.49
N LEU A 84 -1.21 -0.60 4.20
CA LEU A 84 -1.85 -0.31 5.49
C LEU A 84 -3.35 -0.10 5.35
N GLU A 85 -3.77 0.70 4.37
CA GLU A 85 -5.19 0.95 4.12
C GLU A 85 -5.95 -0.35 3.86
N ARG A 86 -5.41 -1.23 3.01
CA ARG A 86 -6.03 -2.53 2.71
C ARG A 86 -6.14 -3.44 3.93
N GLN A 87 -5.12 -3.45 4.79
CA GLN A 87 -5.18 -4.21 6.04
C GLN A 87 -6.31 -3.70 6.94
N TRP A 88 -6.44 -2.38 7.07
CA TRP A 88 -7.49 -1.78 7.87
C TRP A 88 -8.88 -2.02 7.28
N GLU A 89 -9.04 -1.91 5.97
CA GLU A 89 -10.32 -2.23 5.30
C GLU A 89 -10.71 -3.70 5.48
N ALA A 90 -9.75 -4.62 5.38
CA ALA A 90 -10.00 -6.04 5.66
C ALA A 90 -10.40 -6.26 7.13
N ALA A 91 -9.72 -5.59 8.06
CA ALA A 91 -10.06 -5.67 9.47
C ALA A 91 -11.47 -5.11 9.76
N ILE A 92 -11.86 -4.01 9.11
CA ILE A 92 -13.19 -3.42 9.25
C ILE A 92 -14.26 -4.37 8.72
N ALA A 93 -14.04 -4.99 7.55
CA ALA A 93 -14.96 -5.97 6.99
C ALA A 93 -15.19 -7.13 7.98
N GLU A 94 -14.11 -7.70 8.54
CA GLU A 94 -14.22 -8.78 9.51
C GLU A 94 -14.89 -8.34 10.82
N VAL A 95 -14.63 -7.13 11.31
CA VAL A 95 -15.31 -6.57 12.48
C VAL A 95 -16.81 -6.41 12.21
N ARG A 96 -17.21 -5.93 11.02
CA ARG A 96 -18.62 -5.84 10.62
C ARG A 96 -19.29 -7.21 10.66
N ASP A 97 -18.65 -8.23 10.09
CA ASP A 97 -19.19 -9.61 10.09
C ASP A 97 -19.35 -10.17 11.51
N ARG A 98 -18.42 -9.83 12.41
CA ARG A 98 -18.51 -10.23 13.84
C ARG A 98 -19.62 -9.47 14.56
N LEU A 99 -19.84 -8.20 14.24
CA LEU A 99 -20.95 -7.41 14.82
C LEU A 99 -22.32 -7.90 14.35
N HIS A 100 -22.45 -8.31 13.08
CA HIS A 100 -23.67 -8.92 12.57
C HIS A 100 -24.01 -10.23 13.29
N ARG A 101 -23.00 -11.05 13.62
CA ARG A 101 -23.18 -12.31 14.35
C ARG A 101 -23.41 -12.15 15.86
N ASN A 102 -22.94 -11.07 16.47
CA ASN A 102 -23.08 -10.85 17.91
C ASN A 102 -24.46 -10.27 18.27
N GLY A 103 -25.25 -11.03 19.03
CA GLY A 103 -26.56 -10.61 19.56
C GLY A 103 -26.52 -9.72 20.82
N GLY A 104 -25.34 -9.47 21.40
CA GLY A 104 -25.20 -8.78 22.69
C GLY A 104 -25.25 -7.24 22.66
N LEU A 105 -25.58 -6.64 21.51
CA LEU A 105 -25.73 -5.18 21.37
C LEU A 105 -27.19 -4.84 21.12
N THR A 106 -27.66 -3.75 21.72
CA THR A 106 -28.99 -3.21 21.40
C THR A 106 -29.01 -2.68 19.96
N PRO A 107 -30.19 -2.54 19.32
CA PRO A 107 -30.28 -1.97 17.97
C PRO A 107 -29.59 -0.60 17.85
N LYS A 108 -29.81 0.31 18.80
CA LYS A 108 -29.18 1.63 18.84
C LYS A 108 -27.65 1.56 18.99
N GLU A 109 -27.13 0.65 19.83
CA GLU A 109 -25.69 0.43 19.98
C GLU A 109 -25.06 -0.12 18.68
N ARG A 110 -25.80 -0.99 17.98
CA ARG A 110 -25.38 -1.58 16.71
C ARG A 110 -25.35 -0.55 15.58
N ASP A 111 -26.36 0.32 15.51
CA ASP A 111 -26.40 1.41 14.52
C ASP A 111 -25.25 2.40 14.73
N TYR A 112 -24.93 2.72 15.98
CA TYR A 112 -23.74 3.53 16.30
C TYR A 112 -22.44 2.84 15.85
N ALA A 113 -22.31 1.54 16.12
CA ALA A 113 -21.15 0.77 15.71
C ALA A 113 -20.98 0.78 14.18
N PHE A 114 -22.06 0.57 13.42
CA PHE A 114 -22.00 0.65 11.96
C PHE A 114 -21.70 2.06 11.48
N TRP A 115 -22.27 3.10 12.07
CA TRP A 115 -21.98 4.49 11.70
C TRP A 115 -20.50 4.87 11.88
N LEU A 116 -19.83 4.34 12.91
CA LEU A 116 -18.39 4.49 13.11
C LEU A 116 -17.56 3.75 12.04
N LEU A 117 -18.06 2.60 11.57
CA LEU A 117 -17.40 1.74 10.59
C LEU A 117 -17.82 2.02 9.13
N ASP A 118 -18.70 2.98 8.89
CA ASP A 118 -19.28 3.18 7.58
C ASP A 118 -18.38 3.98 6.63
N LYS A 119 -18.55 3.75 5.32
CA LYS A 119 -17.99 4.59 4.26
C LYS A 119 -19.06 5.53 3.75
N PHE A 120 -18.70 6.78 3.49
CA PHE A 120 -19.62 7.72 2.87
C PHE A 120 -19.58 7.58 1.33
N GLY A 121 -20.35 6.63 0.79
CA GLY A 121 -20.45 6.41 -0.66
C GLY A 121 -19.10 6.13 -1.32
N ASP A 122 -18.81 6.81 -2.43
CA ASP A 122 -17.53 6.70 -3.17
C ASP A 122 -16.37 7.50 -2.56
N ARG A 123 -16.58 8.18 -1.42
CA ARG A 123 -15.53 8.98 -0.78
C ARG A 123 -14.54 8.08 -0.03
N PRO A 124 -13.25 8.49 0.05
CA PRO A 124 -12.30 7.86 0.95
C PRO A 124 -12.87 7.75 2.37
N ARG A 125 -12.57 6.65 3.06
CA ARG A 125 -13.02 6.44 4.43
C ARG A 125 -12.56 7.59 5.32
N ASP A 126 -13.46 8.04 6.19
CA ASP A 126 -13.10 8.95 7.26
C ASP A 126 -12.33 8.20 8.36
N TRP A 127 -11.00 8.16 8.21
CA TRP A 127 -10.10 7.51 9.15
C TRP A 127 -10.12 8.15 10.54
N ARG A 128 -10.63 9.38 10.69
CA ARG A 128 -10.76 10.04 12.00
C ARG A 128 -11.75 9.31 12.91
N LYS A 129 -12.83 8.75 12.35
CA LYS A 129 -13.78 7.93 13.12
C LYS A 129 -13.13 6.70 13.73
N ILE A 130 -12.28 6.02 12.95
CA ILE A 130 -11.55 4.84 13.43
C ILE A 130 -10.51 5.25 14.48
N GLU A 131 -9.78 6.35 14.25
CA GLU A 131 -8.83 6.88 15.22
C GLU A 131 -9.51 7.24 16.56
N ALA A 132 -10.68 7.86 16.53
CA ALA A 132 -11.47 8.22 17.71
C ALA A 132 -11.86 7.00 18.57
N ILE A 133 -12.11 5.83 17.97
CA ILE A 133 -12.37 4.58 18.71
C ILE A 133 -11.17 4.23 19.61
N PHE A 134 -9.95 4.46 19.14
CA PHE A 134 -8.75 4.10 19.90
C PHE A 134 -8.32 5.18 20.89
N ARG A 135 -8.58 6.46 20.57
CA ARG A 135 -8.34 7.60 21.46
C ARG A 135 -9.44 7.81 22.51
N ASP A 136 -10.50 7.00 22.44
CA ASP A 136 -11.68 7.09 23.30
C ASP A 136 -12.43 8.44 23.18
N GLU A 137 -12.17 9.19 22.11
CA GLU A 137 -12.83 10.45 21.77
C GLU A 137 -14.31 10.21 21.47
N ASP A 138 -15.19 11.00 22.09
CA ASP A 138 -16.63 10.86 21.94
C ASP A 138 -17.12 11.59 20.69
N LEU A 139 -17.29 10.84 19.61
CA LEU A 139 -17.91 11.35 18.40
C LEU A 139 -19.43 11.20 18.52
N ALA A 140 -20.11 12.32 18.75
CA ALA A 140 -21.56 12.44 18.64
C ALA A 140 -21.94 12.74 17.19
N GLY A 141 -22.52 11.77 16.49
CA GLY A 141 -23.12 12.00 15.17
C GLY A 141 -24.55 12.49 15.30
N LYS A 142 -25.02 13.33 14.36
CA LYS A 142 -26.42 13.80 14.26
C LYS A 142 -27.49 12.67 14.22
N LYS A 143 -27.09 11.42 13.99
CA LYS A 143 -27.97 10.24 13.89
C LYS A 143 -27.87 9.27 15.08
N THR A 144 -27.23 9.67 16.17
CA THR A 144 -27.03 8.77 17.32
C THR A 144 -27.59 9.34 18.61
N GLU A 145 -28.86 9.01 18.86
CA GLU A 145 -29.54 9.14 20.16
C GLU A 145 -29.08 7.99 21.09
N LEU A 146 -27.80 7.99 21.46
CA LEU A 146 -27.26 7.04 22.41
C LEU A 146 -26.58 7.81 23.55
N GLU A 147 -26.89 7.41 24.79
CA GLU A 147 -26.27 7.94 25.99
C GLU A 147 -24.74 7.81 25.93
N PRO A 148 -23.97 8.76 26.49
CA PRO A 148 -22.50 8.72 26.49
C PRO A 148 -21.93 7.41 27.03
N ALA A 149 -22.57 6.81 28.03
CA ALA A 149 -22.20 5.50 28.60
C ALA A 149 -22.32 4.37 27.58
N GLY A 150 -23.40 4.35 26.79
CA GLY A 150 -23.59 3.40 25.70
C GLY A 150 -22.56 3.58 24.58
N ARG A 151 -22.25 4.84 24.22
CA ARG A 151 -21.20 5.15 23.22
C ARG A 151 -19.83 4.64 23.67
N LYS A 152 -19.48 4.84 24.95
CA LYS A 152 -18.25 4.32 25.56
C LYS A 152 -18.19 2.79 25.52
N LYS A 153 -19.29 2.11 25.87
CA LYS A 153 -19.39 0.64 25.81
C LYS A 153 -19.14 0.12 24.39
N VAL A 154 -19.75 0.73 23.37
CA VAL A 154 -19.55 0.36 21.97
C VAL A 154 -18.10 0.61 21.53
N ARG A 155 -17.51 1.78 21.84
CA ARG A 155 -16.09 2.06 21.51
C ARG A 155 -15.15 1.04 22.13
N HIS A 156 -15.30 0.71 23.40
CA HIS A 156 -14.50 -0.32 24.06
C HIS A 156 -14.72 -1.72 23.45
N GLY A 157 -15.95 -2.04 23.06
CA GLY A 157 -16.28 -3.26 22.31
C GLY A 157 -15.52 -3.33 20.98
N LEU A 158 -15.62 -2.28 20.16
CA LEU A 158 -14.94 -2.17 18.87
C LEU A 158 -13.42 -2.24 19.02
N LYS A 159 -12.84 -1.51 19.99
CA LYS A 159 -11.41 -1.53 20.30
C LYS A 159 -10.92 -2.94 20.59
N ARG A 160 -11.68 -3.72 21.38
CA ARG A 160 -11.36 -5.13 21.65
C ARG A 160 -11.46 -6.00 20.39
N LEU A 161 -12.49 -5.81 19.56
CA LEU A 161 -12.65 -6.55 18.31
C LEU A 161 -11.50 -6.25 17.34
N PHE A 162 -11.16 -4.98 17.14
CA PHE A 162 -10.04 -4.59 16.28
C PHE A 162 -8.71 -5.16 16.75
N ARG A 163 -8.42 -5.12 18.06
CA ARG A 163 -7.20 -5.74 18.62
C ARG A 163 -7.13 -7.24 18.33
N ARG A 164 -8.27 -7.92 18.27
CA ARG A 164 -8.38 -9.35 17.98
C ARG A 164 -8.20 -9.66 16.49
N VAL A 165 -8.55 -8.73 15.61
CA VAL A 165 -8.57 -8.89 14.14
C VAL A 165 -7.29 -8.39 13.47
N LEU A 166 -6.78 -7.21 13.84
CA LEU A 166 -5.67 -6.54 13.15
C LEU A 166 -4.36 -7.35 13.14
N GLY A 167 -4.22 -8.30 14.06
CA GLY A 167 -3.09 -9.23 14.10
C GLY A 167 -1.74 -8.51 14.17
N LYS A 168 -0.75 -9.05 13.46
CA LYS A 168 0.60 -8.47 13.39
C LYS A 168 0.64 -7.33 12.36
N ARG A 169 1.45 -6.31 12.64
CA ARG A 169 1.72 -5.21 11.69
C ARG A 169 2.33 -5.76 10.39
N PRO A 170 1.94 -5.22 9.22
CA PRO A 170 2.44 -5.67 7.94
C PRO A 170 3.90 -5.25 7.82
N ARG A 171 4.73 -6.18 7.36
CA ARG A 171 6.16 -6.00 7.15
C ARG A 171 6.56 -6.61 5.82
N VAL A 172 7.58 -6.05 5.18
CA VAL A 172 8.09 -6.62 3.94
C VAL A 172 8.95 -7.84 4.28
N ARG A 173 8.49 -9.04 3.91
CA ARG A 173 9.20 -10.29 4.21
C ARG A 173 10.24 -10.70 3.18
N LYS A 174 10.03 -10.32 1.91
CA LYS A 174 10.86 -10.74 0.79
C LYS A 174 11.11 -9.57 -0.14
N ALA A 175 12.38 -9.32 -0.46
CA ALA A 175 12.80 -8.29 -1.40
C ALA A 175 12.78 -8.81 -2.85
N GLN A 176 11.59 -9.15 -3.33
CA GLN A 176 11.42 -9.80 -4.64
C GLN A 176 10.71 -8.94 -5.66
N SER A 177 10.19 -7.78 -5.26
CA SER A 177 9.41 -6.94 -6.15
C SER A 177 9.57 -5.46 -5.86
N PHE A 178 9.47 -4.67 -6.91
CA PHE A 178 9.36 -3.22 -6.82
C PHE A 178 8.36 -2.71 -7.88
N VAL A 179 7.83 -1.53 -7.63
CA VAL A 179 6.90 -0.86 -8.54
C VAL A 179 7.67 0.16 -9.38
N VAL A 180 7.32 0.24 -10.65
CA VAL A 180 7.79 1.29 -11.55
C VAL A 180 6.58 1.95 -12.20
N ASP A 181 6.73 3.22 -12.52
CA ASP A 181 5.75 3.94 -13.32
C ASP A 181 6.25 4.22 -14.74
N GLN A 182 5.41 4.87 -15.53
CA GLN A 182 5.67 5.17 -16.94
C GLN A 182 6.97 5.96 -17.19
N GLN A 183 7.46 6.75 -16.23
CA GLN A 183 8.70 7.51 -16.41
C GLN A 183 9.94 6.71 -15.99
N MET A 184 9.75 5.70 -15.15
CA MET A 184 10.80 4.85 -14.62
C MET A 184 11.22 3.71 -15.55
N TYR A 185 10.47 3.43 -16.61
CA TYR A 185 10.92 2.49 -17.65
C TYR A 185 10.76 3.07 -19.04
N ARG A 186 11.45 2.47 -20.01
CA ARG A 186 11.20 2.67 -21.44
C ARG A 186 11.23 1.33 -22.13
N VAL A 187 10.31 1.12 -23.05
CA VAL A 187 10.27 -0.09 -23.89
C VAL A 187 10.78 0.28 -25.27
N PHE A 188 11.70 -0.50 -25.82
CA PHE A 188 12.29 -0.25 -27.12
C PHE A 188 12.60 -1.55 -27.85
N MET A 189 12.74 -1.46 -29.17
CA MET A 189 13.06 -2.60 -30.05
C MET A 189 14.50 -2.46 -30.55
N VAL A 190 15.24 -3.57 -30.58
CA VAL A 190 16.53 -3.66 -31.28
C VAL A 190 16.48 -4.92 -32.13
N GLY A 191 16.49 -4.74 -33.46
CA GLY A 191 16.19 -5.81 -34.42
C GLY A 191 14.81 -6.44 -34.14
N ASN A 192 14.76 -7.77 -34.12
CA ASN A 192 13.54 -8.54 -33.83
C ASN A 192 13.32 -8.81 -32.33
N ARG A 193 13.86 -7.97 -31.42
CA ARG A 193 13.72 -8.20 -29.96
C ARG A 193 13.31 -6.94 -29.21
N GLN A 194 12.41 -7.15 -28.23
CA GLN A 194 11.93 -6.12 -27.32
C GLN A 194 12.76 -6.08 -26.03
N TYR A 195 13.04 -4.87 -25.56
CA TYR A 195 13.80 -4.59 -24.34
C TYR A 195 13.05 -3.59 -23.47
N VAL A 196 13.28 -3.69 -22.16
CA VAL A 196 12.83 -2.71 -21.16
C VAL A 196 14.05 -2.13 -20.47
N ALA A 197 14.24 -0.82 -20.51
CA ALA A 197 15.23 -0.15 -19.67
C ALA A 197 14.54 0.43 -18.42
N VAL A 198 14.88 -0.09 -17.25
CA VAL A 198 14.30 0.28 -15.96
C VAL A 198 15.26 1.18 -15.19
N MET A 199 14.75 2.17 -14.48
CA MET A 199 15.53 3.05 -13.60
C MET A 199 16.28 2.23 -12.53
N GLY A 200 17.61 2.40 -12.47
CA GLY A 200 18.45 1.82 -11.42
C GLY A 200 18.49 2.67 -10.15
N LEU A 201 19.49 2.43 -9.31
CA LEU A 201 19.80 3.30 -8.16
C LEU A 201 20.60 4.54 -8.59
N SER A 202 21.59 4.36 -9.47
CA SER A 202 22.40 5.48 -9.97
C SER A 202 21.60 6.42 -10.90
N PRO A 203 21.65 7.75 -10.68
CA PRO A 203 21.01 8.73 -11.55
C PRO A 203 21.43 8.58 -13.01
N GLY A 204 20.48 8.74 -13.94
CA GLY A 204 20.73 8.66 -15.39
C GLY A 204 20.99 7.24 -15.94
N LYS A 205 21.32 6.26 -15.11
CA LYS A 205 21.57 4.88 -15.54
C LYS A 205 20.29 4.04 -15.47
N ARG A 206 20.01 3.31 -16.56
CA ARG A 206 18.88 2.38 -16.66
C ARG A 206 19.38 0.96 -16.93
N ILE A 207 18.80 -0.01 -16.25
CA ILE A 207 19.09 -1.44 -16.39
C ILE A 207 18.30 -1.98 -17.58
N VAL A 208 19.00 -2.45 -18.62
CA VAL A 208 18.38 -2.96 -19.85
C VAL A 208 18.10 -4.46 -19.76
N ILE A 209 16.82 -4.82 -19.79
CA ILE A 209 16.31 -6.18 -19.65
C ILE A 209 15.73 -6.66 -20.99
N PRO A 210 16.27 -7.74 -21.58
CA PRO A 210 15.67 -8.39 -22.75
C PRO A 210 14.39 -9.15 -22.39
N LEU A 211 13.38 -9.04 -23.24
CA LEU A 211 12.10 -9.71 -23.08
C LEU A 211 11.99 -10.96 -23.96
N SER A 212 11.20 -11.95 -23.52
CA SER A 212 11.00 -13.22 -24.24
C SER A 212 9.95 -13.17 -25.36
N GLY A 213 9.38 -12.00 -25.67
CA GLY A 213 8.32 -11.84 -26.67
C GLY A 213 8.25 -10.41 -27.22
N ILE A 214 7.42 -10.18 -28.24
CA ILE A 214 7.20 -8.88 -28.86
C ILE A 214 5.72 -8.51 -28.70
N HIS A 215 5.42 -7.36 -28.10
CA HIS A 215 4.06 -6.85 -27.99
C HIS A 215 3.95 -5.41 -28.53
N LYS A 216 2.96 -5.20 -29.41
CA LYS A 216 2.83 -4.03 -30.29
C LYS A 216 2.51 -2.70 -29.61
N ARG A 217 2.11 -2.69 -28.34
CA ARG A 217 1.90 -1.49 -27.50
C ARG A 217 1.27 -1.96 -26.20
N GLY A 218 1.93 -1.70 -25.07
CA GLY A 218 1.36 -1.92 -23.75
C GLY A 218 2.20 -1.17 -22.75
N ALA A 219 1.60 -0.18 -22.08
CA ALA A 219 2.21 0.37 -20.88
C ALA A 219 2.42 -0.80 -19.92
N ILE A 220 3.67 -1.10 -19.58
CA ILE A 220 4.02 -1.98 -18.46
C ILE A 220 3.67 -1.19 -17.19
N CYS A 221 2.39 -1.11 -16.88
CA CYS A 221 1.91 -0.51 -15.65
C CYS A 221 1.79 -1.65 -14.64
N GLY A 222 2.88 -1.94 -13.93
CA GLY A 222 2.76 -2.90 -12.86
C GLY A 222 4.06 -3.45 -12.30
N TRP A 223 3.82 -4.38 -11.39
CA TRP A 223 4.76 -4.92 -10.43
C TRP A 223 5.83 -5.76 -11.12
N PHE A 224 7.08 -5.49 -10.79
CA PHE A 224 8.21 -6.30 -11.21
C PHE A 224 8.34 -7.38 -10.14
N CYS A 225 8.27 -8.65 -10.51
CA CYS A 225 8.36 -9.75 -9.54
C CYS A 225 9.43 -10.77 -9.97
N CYS A 226 10.37 -11.02 -9.06
CA CYS A 226 11.42 -12.02 -9.17
C CYS A 226 10.85 -13.43 -8.93
N ARG A 227 11.13 -14.36 -9.85
CA ARG A 227 11.03 -15.80 -9.58
C ARG A 227 12.42 -16.44 -9.61
N THR A 228 12.56 -17.52 -8.85
CA THR A 228 13.72 -18.41 -8.88
C THR A 228 14.07 -18.77 -10.34
N ASN A 229 15.37 -18.76 -10.67
CA ASN A 229 15.98 -19.02 -11.99
C ASN A 229 16.35 -17.80 -12.89
N ARG A 230 16.75 -16.66 -12.29
CA ARG A 230 17.25 -15.44 -13.00
C ARG A 230 16.32 -14.88 -14.10
N ARG A 231 15.01 -15.07 -13.93
CA ARG A 231 13.98 -14.54 -14.83
C ARG A 231 13.05 -13.61 -14.04
N TRP A 232 12.78 -12.43 -14.59
CA TRP A 232 11.81 -11.49 -14.05
C TRP A 232 10.48 -11.59 -14.78
N LYS A 233 9.40 -11.41 -14.03
CA LYS A 233 8.05 -11.27 -14.57
C LYS A 233 7.62 -9.82 -14.44
N PHE A 234 7.20 -9.26 -15.56
CA PHE A 234 6.54 -7.96 -15.65
C PHE A 234 5.04 -8.23 -15.67
N THR A 235 4.26 -7.47 -14.90
CA THR A 235 2.80 -7.45 -14.99
C THR A 235 2.38 -6.09 -15.49
#